data_AF-A0A1W9VIW6-F1
#
_entry.id   AF-A0A1W9VIW6-F1
#
_cell.length_a   1.000
_cell.length_b   1.000
_cell.length_c   1.000
_cell.angle_alpha   90.00
_cell.angle_beta   90.00
_cell.angle_gamma   90.00
#
_symmetry.space_group_name_H-M   'P 1'
#
loop_
_entity.id
_entity.type
_entity.pdbx_description
1 polymer ?
#
loop_
_entity_poly.entity_id
_entity_poly.type
_entity_poly.pdbx_seq_one_letter_code
_entity_poly.pdbx_strand_id
1 'polypeptide(L)'
;MKWQEIRRHYPHQWLMVEAIKARSEAGKRILDDLTIINAFPDSRTAMKGYIQLHQQSPERELYVLHTDRKELDVTERRWLGIRGI
;
A
#
# COMPACT_ATOMS: atom_id res chain seq x y z
N MET A 1 -10.02 0.26 7.79
CA MET A 1 -10.29 -1.18 7.90
C MET A 1 -8.99 -1.93 8.13
N LYS A 2 -9.04 -3.07 8.82
CA LYS A 2 -7.85 -3.87 9.13
C LYS A 2 -7.44 -4.71 7.92
N TRP A 3 -6.16 -5.02 7.77
CA TRP A 3 -5.68 -5.85 6.65
C TRP A 3 -6.40 -7.21 6.56
N GLN A 4 -6.63 -7.88 7.70
CA GLN A 4 -7.34 -9.16 7.72
C GLN A 4 -8.79 -9.07 7.23
N GLU A 5 -9.45 -7.94 7.48
CA GLU A 5 -10.80 -7.69 6.99
C GLU A 5 -10.79 -7.50 5.47
N ILE A 6 -9.87 -6.67 4.96
CA ILE A 6 -9.68 -6.45 3.52
C ILE A 6 -9.48 -7.78 2.78
N ARG A 7 -8.63 -8.66 3.29
CA ARG A 7 -8.37 -9.98 2.68
C ARG A 7 -9.62 -10.84 2.55
N ARG A 8 -10.57 -10.72 3.50
CA ARG A 8 -11.83 -11.48 3.47
C ARG A 8 -12.80 -10.95 2.42
N HIS A 9 -12.81 -9.64 2.20
CA HIS A 9 -13.69 -9.01 1.21
C HIS A 9 -13.11 -9.05 -0.22
N TYR A 10 -11.79 -9.12 -0.36
CA TYR A 10 -11.08 -9.07 -1.64
C TYR A 10 -10.08 -10.23 -1.79
N PRO A 11 -10.54 -11.49 -1.86
CA PRO A 11 -9.64 -12.64 -1.99
C PRO A 11 -8.90 -12.64 -3.35
N HIS A 12 -7.63 -13.05 -3.36
CA HIS A 12 -6.81 -13.26 -4.56
C HIS A 12 -6.71 -12.06 -5.50
N GLN A 13 -6.51 -10.86 -4.94
CA GLN A 13 -6.53 -9.62 -5.70
C GLN A 13 -5.34 -8.71 -5.38
N TRP A 14 -4.91 -7.95 -6.40
CA TRP A 14 -4.01 -6.83 -6.22
C TRP A 14 -4.79 -5.59 -5.81
N LEU A 15 -4.42 -4.98 -4.69
CA LEU A 15 -5.06 -3.77 -4.18
C LEU A 15 -4.05 -2.62 -4.12
N MET A 16 -4.51 -1.43 -4.49
CA MET A 16 -3.86 -0.20 -4.08
C MET A 16 -4.59 0.32 -2.85
N VAL A 17 -3.86 0.45 -1.74
CA VAL A 17 -4.39 0.92 -0.47
C VAL A 17 -3.65 2.17 -0.01
N GLU A 18 -4.33 2.98 0.77
CA GLU A 18 -3.72 4.11 1.48
C GLU A 18 -3.70 3.81 2.98
N ALA A 19 -2.55 4.08 3.61
CA ALA A 19 -2.42 4.02 5.06
C ALA A 19 -3.03 5.26 5.69
N ILE A 20 -4.17 5.07 6.38
CA ILE A 20 -4.86 6.12 7.13
C ILE A 20 -4.23 6.29 8.51
N LYS A 21 -3.80 5.16 9.10
CA LYS A 21 -3.04 5.14 10.35
C LYS A 21 -1.93 4.13 10.24
N ALA A 22 -0.71 4.57 10.48
CA ALA A 22 0.46 3.71 10.53
C ALA A 22 1.45 4.23 11.57
N ARG A 23 2.21 3.29 12.14
CA ARG A 23 3.24 3.57 13.14
C ARG A 23 4.52 2.85 12.75
N SER A 24 5.65 3.43 13.11
CA SER A 24 6.95 2.79 12.91
C SER A 24 7.38 2.12 14.20
N GLU A 25 7.80 0.86 14.11
CA GLU A 25 8.33 0.10 15.25
C GLU A 25 9.44 -0.83 14.75
N ALA A 26 10.61 -0.78 15.40
CA ALA A 26 11.74 -1.66 15.09
C ALA A 26 12.13 -1.72 13.60
N GLY A 27 12.11 -0.58 12.89
CA GLY A 27 12.45 -0.51 11.46
C GLY A 27 11.39 -1.07 10.51
N LYS A 28 10.19 -1.38 11.03
CA LYS A 28 9.01 -1.77 10.26
C LYS A 28 7.95 -0.68 10.29
N ARG A 29 7.22 -0.57 9.19
CA ARG A 29 6.03 0.28 9.08
C ARG A 29 4.78 -0.59 9.30
N ILE A 30 4.14 -0.41 10.45
CA ILE A 30 2.95 -1.16 10.84
C ILE A 30 1.72 -0.38 10.37
N LEU A 31 0.94 -0.98 9.46
CA LEU A 31 -0.25 -0.36 8.89
C LEU A 31 -1.48 -0.71 9.75
N ASP A 32 -1.82 0.17 10.68
CA ASP A 32 -2.91 -0.06 11.64
C ASP A 32 -4.28 0.03 10.98
N ASP A 33 -4.51 1.04 10.13
CA ASP A 33 -5.75 1.22 9.40
C ASP A 33 -5.50 1.62 7.95
N LEU A 34 -6.20 0.91 7.06
CA LEU A 34 -6.11 1.06 5.62
C LEU A 34 -7.45 1.47 5.03
N THR A 35 -7.39 2.16 3.89
CA THR A 35 -8.51 2.30 2.96
C THR A 35 -8.13 1.75 1.59
N ILE A 36 -9.10 1.21 0.87
CA ILE A 36 -8.90 0.65 -0.47
C ILE A 36 -9.15 1.77 -1.47
N ILE A 37 -8.17 2.05 -2.32
CA ILE A 37 -8.29 3.05 -3.38
C ILE A 37 -8.77 2.40 -4.66
N ASN A 38 -8.19 1.25 -5.02
CA ASN A 38 -8.59 0.52 -6.21
C ASN A 38 -8.17 -0.95 -6.13
N ALA A 39 -8.79 -1.78 -6.97
CA ALA A 39 -8.51 -3.20 -7.08
C ALA A 39 -8.16 -3.55 -8.53
N PHE A 40 -7.22 -4.47 -8.71
CA PHE A 40 -6.61 -4.79 -10.00
C PHE A 40 -6.50 -6.30 -10.20
N PRO A 41 -6.59 -6.77 -11.45
CA PRO A 41 -6.43 -8.19 -11.77
C PRO A 41 -4.96 -8.63 -11.70
N ASP A 42 -4.00 -7.72 -11.86
CA ASP A 42 -2.57 -8.04 -11.95
C ASP A 42 -1.67 -6.93 -11.36
N SER A 43 -0.43 -7.31 -11.06
CA SER A 43 0.55 -6.42 -10.41
C SER A 43 1.00 -5.27 -11.30
N ARG A 44 1.07 -5.49 -12.63
CA ARG A 44 1.55 -4.48 -13.58
C ARG A 44 0.55 -3.34 -13.68
N THR A 45 -0.74 -3.66 -13.78
CA THR A 45 -1.80 -2.66 -13.81
C THR A 45 -1.91 -1.92 -12.47
N ALA A 46 -1.76 -2.63 -11.35
CA ALA A 46 -1.73 -2.01 -10.02
C ALA A 46 -0.57 -1.01 -9.84
N MET A 47 0.64 -1.41 -10.24
CA MET A 47 1.82 -0.54 -10.17
C MET A 47 1.71 0.68 -11.09
N LYS A 48 1.12 0.53 -12.28
CA LYS A 48 0.84 1.66 -13.17
C LYS A 48 -0.10 2.68 -12.50
N GLY A 49 -1.17 2.20 -11.87
CA GLY A 49 -2.10 3.05 -11.12
C GLY A 49 -1.42 3.76 -9.94
N TYR A 50 -0.57 3.04 -9.20
CA TYR A 50 0.25 3.63 -8.12
C TYR A 50 1.14 4.76 -8.62
N ILE A 51 1.89 4.56 -9.72
CA ILE A 51 2.80 5.59 -10.25
C ILE A 51 2.02 6.85 -10.64
N GLN A 52 0.89 6.69 -11.32
CA GLN A 52 0.06 7.82 -11.75
C GLN A 52 -0.47 8.61 -10.55
N LEU A 53 -1.00 7.93 -9.53
CA LEU A 53 -1.56 8.59 -8.36
C LEU A 53 -0.47 9.22 -7.49
N HIS A 54 0.67 8.55 -7.33
CA HIS A 54 1.81 9.07 -6.57
C HIS A 54 2.45 10.30 -7.23
N GLN A 55 2.44 10.40 -8.56
CA GLN A 55 2.86 11.63 -9.25
C GLN A 55 1.94 12.82 -8.96
N GLN A 56 0.64 12.56 -8.81
CA GLN A 56 -0.36 13.60 -8.54
C GLN A 56 -0.40 14.00 -7.06
N SER A 57 -0.12 13.05 -6.16
CA SER A 57 -0.23 13.22 -4.70
C SER A 57 0.89 12.45 -3.99
N PRO A 58 2.16 12.91 -4.12
CA PRO A 58 3.32 12.21 -3.58
C PRO A 58 3.33 12.11 -2.05
N GLU A 59 2.58 12.97 -1.36
CA GLU A 59 2.41 12.98 0.09
C GLU A 59 1.55 11.83 0.61
N ARG A 60 0.74 11.19 -0.25
CA ARG A 60 -0.12 10.07 0.15
C ARG A 60 0.70 8.81 0.41
N GLU A 61 0.47 8.18 1.55
CA GLU A 61 1.14 6.94 1.95
C GLU A 61 0.44 5.73 1.29
N LEU A 62 0.77 5.50 0.02
CA LEU A 62 0.16 4.47 -0.82
C LEU A 62 0.98 3.19 -0.86
N TYR A 63 0.29 2.05 -0.95
CA TYR A 63 0.88 0.73 -1.11
C TYR A 63 0.15 -0.10 -2.16
N VAL A 64 0.90 -0.92 -2.89
CA VAL A 64 0.35 -1.98 -3.75
C VAL A 64 0.60 -3.33 -3.08
N LEU A 65 -0.46 -4.03 -2.71
CA LEU A 65 -0.42 -5.25 -1.91
C LEU A 65 -1.30 -6.33 -2.54
N HIS A 66 -0.86 -7.59 -2.44
CA HIS A 66 -1.68 -8.74 -2.82
C HIS A 66 -2.35 -9.35 -1.59
N THR A 67 -3.65 -9.66 -1.67
CA THR A 67 -4.42 -10.15 -0.51
C THR A 67 -4.09 -11.58 -0.08
N ASP A 68 -3.32 -12.32 -0.86
CA ASP A 68 -2.78 -13.61 -0.40
C ASP A 68 -1.73 -13.45 0.72
N ARG A 69 -1.15 -12.26 0.88
CA ARG A 69 -0.21 -11.98 1.97
C ARG A 69 -0.95 -12.01 3.30
N LYS A 70 -0.71 -13.05 4.09
CA LYS A 70 -1.32 -13.21 5.42
C LYS A 70 -0.95 -12.05 6.34
N GLU A 71 0.30 -11.61 6.29
CA GLU A 71 0.80 -10.51 7.09
C GLU A 71 1.50 -9.49 6.18
N LEU A 72 1.52 -8.23 6.62
CA LEU A 72 2.22 -7.16 5.93
C LEU A 72 3.61 -7.01 6.53
N ASP A 73 4.63 -7.21 5.71
CA ASP A 73 6.02 -6.93 6.07
C ASP A 73 6.48 -5.72 5.26
N VAL A 74 6.19 -4.53 5.79
CA VAL A 74 6.59 -3.27 5.18
C VAL A 74 7.79 -2.75 5.95
N THR A 75 8.94 -2.71 5.28
CA THR A 75 10.14 -2.07 5.83
C THR A 75 9.91 -0.56 5.94
N GLU A 76 10.30 0.03 7.06
CA GLU A 76 10.32 1.49 7.19
C GLU A 76 11.32 2.06 6.17
N ARG A 77 10.79 2.68 5.12
CA ARG A 77 11.61 3.46 4.21
C ARG A 77 11.61 4.90 4.70
N ARG A 78 12.73 5.36 5.25
CA ARG A 78 13.01 6.80 5.32
C ARG A 78 13.11 7.29 3.87
N TRP A 79 12.10 8.02 3.41
CA TRP A 79 12.13 8.71 2.14
C TRP A 79 13.24 9.77 2.17
N LEU A 80 14.44 9.38 1.80
CA LEU A 80 15.49 10.31 1.37
C LEU A 80 15.08 10.72 -0.04
N GLY A 81 14.33 11.82 -0.16
CA GLY A 81 13.74 12.26 -1.42
C GLY A 81 14.78 12.44 -2.51
N ILE A 82 14.92 11.45 -3.40
CA ILE A 82 15.55 11.65 -4.70
C ILE A 82 14.40 11.93 -5.66
N ARG A 83 14.08 13.22 -5.83
CA ARG A 83 13.36 13.66 -7.01
C ARG A 83 14.32 13.41 -8.18
N GLY A 84 14.02 12.39 -8.98
CA GLY A 84 14.66 12.25 -10.30
C GLY A 84 14.35 13.52 -11.10
N ILE A 85 15.42 14.23 -11.45
CA ILE A 85 15.49 15.34 -12.41
C ILE A 85 14.90 14.95 -13.77
#